data_AF-A0A1Q8WM95-F1
#
_entry.id   AF-A0A1Q8WM95-F1
#
_cell.length_a   1.000
_cell.length_b   1.000
_cell.length_c   1.000
_cell.angle_alpha   90.00
_cell.angle_beta   90.00
_cell.angle_gamma   90.00
#
_symmetry.space_group_name_H-M   'P 1'
#
loop_
_entity.id
_entity.type
_entity.pdbx_description
1 polymer ?
#
loop_
_entity_poly.entity_id
_entity_poly.type
_entity_poly.pdbx_seq_one_letter_code
_entity_poly.pdbx_strand_id
1 'polypeptide(L)'
;MRSEESTMTAGRITVYGSCVARDVAGEMERRGWSVERYIARQSLISAGCPADVGDVDLSLLRSSFARRSFLSDMVGNLEAQLTAVASYTDLLLWDLTDERLGVLETSPGTFLTRSTEALTAGLYEGLPARFLELGTAEHLHLWRPALLRFHALLERLDLARRTILINVPWATRTTSGMSTVPSWGQTAMEANWVMTRYIELVYQETDLRILQVPDELVVADDAHRWGAAPFHYAGSLYSWVADELEIALAPRSLAPAL
;
A
#
# COMPACT_ATOMS: atom_id res chain seq x y z
N MET A 1 -42.53 14.54 8.73
CA MET A 1 -41.78 13.48 9.44
C MET A 1 -41.00 12.71 8.37
N ARG A 2 -39.83 13.25 7.97
CA ARG A 2 -38.92 12.56 7.05
C ARG A 2 -38.04 11.69 7.92
N SER A 3 -38.17 10.38 7.76
CA SER A 3 -37.27 9.39 8.32
C SER A 3 -35.88 9.66 7.76
N GLU A 4 -34.96 10.10 8.62
CA GLU A 4 -33.54 9.95 8.39
C GLU A 4 -33.25 8.44 8.42
N GLU A 5 -33.30 7.80 7.25
CA GLU A 5 -32.53 6.58 7.04
C GLU A 5 -31.06 6.98 7.21
N SER A 6 -30.58 6.84 8.44
CA SER A 6 -29.15 6.80 8.71
C SER A 6 -28.60 5.65 7.88
N THR A 7 -27.98 5.96 6.74
CA THR A 7 -27.25 5.00 5.94
C THR A 7 -26.16 4.43 6.84
N MET A 8 -26.43 3.27 7.43
CA MET A 8 -25.46 2.53 8.24
C MET A 8 -24.30 2.20 7.30
N THR A 9 -23.14 2.80 7.56
CA THR A 9 -21.91 2.48 6.85
C THR A 9 -21.58 1.00 7.07
N ALA A 10 -21.25 0.27 6.01
CA ALA A 10 -20.91 -1.16 6.09
C ALA A 10 -19.67 -1.40 6.96
N GLY A 11 -18.75 -0.42 7.00
CA GLY A 11 -17.61 -0.36 7.91
C GLY A 11 -16.61 0.71 7.47
N ARG A 12 -15.53 0.86 8.25
CA ARG A 12 -14.47 1.87 8.07
C ARG A 12 -13.14 1.23 7.68
N ILE A 13 -12.56 1.75 6.60
CA ILE A 13 -11.30 1.28 6.02
C ILE A 13 -10.18 2.27 6.33
N THR A 14 -9.06 1.75 6.79
CA THR A 14 -7.77 2.41 6.71
C THR A 14 -6.97 1.77 5.59
N VAL A 15 -6.35 2.58 4.73
CA VAL A 15 -5.46 2.12 3.67
C VAL A 15 -4.02 2.47 4.06
N TYR A 16 -3.14 1.48 4.05
CA TYR A 16 -1.70 1.66 4.13
C TYR A 16 -1.07 1.10 2.84
N GLY A 17 -0.43 1.92 2.04
CA GLY A 17 0.16 1.46 0.77
C GLY A 17 -0.15 2.39 -0.39
N SER A 18 -0.39 1.82 -1.56
CA SER A 18 -0.37 2.53 -2.83
C SER A 18 -1.78 2.78 -3.40
N CYS A 19 -1.82 3.15 -4.69
CA CYS A 19 -3.07 3.22 -5.45
C CYS A 19 -3.76 1.85 -5.55
N VAL A 20 -3.05 0.72 -5.47
CA VAL A 20 -3.64 -0.62 -5.56
C VAL A 20 -4.65 -0.83 -4.43
N ALA A 21 -4.24 -0.71 -3.17
CA ALA A 21 -5.17 -0.82 -2.05
C ALA A 21 -6.20 0.33 -2.03
N ARG A 22 -5.84 1.54 -2.48
CA ARG A 22 -6.77 2.67 -2.52
C ARG A 22 -7.89 2.48 -3.54
N ASP A 23 -7.62 1.92 -4.72
CA ASP A 23 -8.63 1.68 -5.75
C ASP A 23 -9.57 0.53 -5.35
N VAL A 24 -9.06 -0.49 -4.66
CA VAL A 24 -9.90 -1.51 -3.96
C VAL A 24 -10.80 -0.83 -2.93
N ALA A 25 -10.25 0.03 -2.07
CA ALA A 25 -11.05 0.76 -1.10
C ALA A 25 -12.10 1.66 -1.77
N GLY A 26 -11.82 2.18 -2.97
CA GLY A 26 -12.77 2.95 -3.78
C GLY A 26 -13.93 2.11 -4.33
N GLU A 27 -13.70 0.83 -4.60
CA GLU A 27 -14.78 -0.12 -4.89
C GLU A 27 -15.62 -0.41 -3.64
N MET A 28 -14.99 -0.58 -2.48
CA MET A 28 -15.70 -0.76 -1.20
C MET A 28 -16.55 0.46 -0.82
N GLU A 29 -16.07 1.69 -1.09
CA GLU A 29 -16.85 2.92 -0.90
C GLU A 29 -18.15 2.91 -1.72
N ARG A 30 -18.12 2.38 -2.95
CA ARG A 30 -19.34 2.20 -3.78
C ARG A 30 -20.32 1.18 -3.18
N ARG A 31 -19.85 0.33 -2.26
CA ARG A 31 -20.63 -0.67 -1.53
C ARG A 31 -21.02 -0.22 -0.12
N GLY A 32 -20.81 1.05 0.23
CA GLY A 32 -21.26 1.65 1.49
C GLY A 32 -20.23 1.62 2.62
N TRP A 33 -18.98 1.26 2.35
CA TRP A 33 -17.86 1.49 3.27
C TRP A 33 -17.38 2.94 3.23
N SER A 34 -16.60 3.36 4.22
CA SER A 34 -15.90 4.65 4.21
C SER A 34 -14.40 4.47 4.35
N VAL A 35 -13.61 5.30 3.65
CA VAL A 35 -12.14 5.34 3.81
C VAL A 35 -11.78 6.49 4.75
N GLU A 36 -11.37 6.17 5.96
CA GLU A 36 -11.09 7.15 7.02
C GLU A 36 -9.65 7.66 6.98
N ARG A 37 -8.74 6.86 6.42
CA ARG A 37 -7.31 7.16 6.40
C ARG A 37 -6.65 6.53 5.18
N TYR A 38 -5.77 7.29 4.54
CA TYR A 38 -4.88 6.78 3.50
C TYR A 38 -3.44 7.19 3.80
N ILE A 39 -2.64 6.21 4.22
CA ILE A 39 -1.22 6.32 4.52
C ILE A 39 -0.45 5.81 3.30
N ALA A 40 0.05 6.71 2.49
CA ALA A 40 0.70 6.39 1.22
C ALA A 40 2.18 6.79 1.21
N ARG A 41 2.94 6.18 0.31
CA ARG A 41 4.35 6.49 0.04
C ARG A 41 5.26 6.32 1.27
N GLN A 42 4.96 5.33 2.10
CA GLN A 42 5.75 5.05 3.30
C GLN A 42 6.10 3.57 3.35
N SER A 43 7.37 3.26 3.06
CA SER A 43 7.97 1.95 3.24
C SER A 43 7.92 1.54 4.71
N LEU A 44 7.89 0.24 4.97
CA LEU A 44 8.13 -0.25 6.33
C LEU A 44 9.50 0.18 6.87
N ILE A 45 10.51 0.35 6.01
CA ILE A 45 11.85 0.76 6.44
C ILE A 45 11.85 2.20 6.98
N SER A 46 11.13 3.12 6.33
CA SER A 46 11.04 4.53 6.78
C SER A 46 10.04 4.73 7.92
N ALA A 47 9.09 3.81 8.10
CA ALA A 47 8.15 3.86 9.20
C ALA A 47 8.85 3.81 10.57
N GLY A 48 8.68 4.87 11.36
CA GLY A 48 9.35 5.06 12.65
C GLY A 48 10.79 5.57 12.56
N CYS A 49 11.28 5.92 11.37
CA CYS A 49 12.65 6.38 11.13
C CYS A 49 12.65 7.76 10.45
N PRO A 50 12.50 8.87 11.19
CA PRO A 50 12.47 10.21 10.61
C PRO A 50 13.74 10.51 9.80
N ALA A 51 13.57 11.03 8.59
CA ALA A 51 14.63 11.46 7.70
C ALA A 51 14.84 12.98 7.77
N ASP A 52 16.09 13.41 7.83
CA ASP A 52 16.47 14.79 7.59
C ASP A 52 16.77 14.96 6.10
N VAL A 53 15.91 15.69 5.41
CA VAL A 53 16.04 15.98 3.97
C VAL A 53 16.64 17.37 3.73
N GLY A 54 16.96 18.14 4.77
CA GLY A 54 17.41 19.52 4.64
C GLY A 54 16.37 20.42 3.96
N ASP A 55 16.86 21.44 3.24
CA ASP A 55 16.04 22.45 2.57
C ASP A 55 15.55 21.99 1.19
N VAL A 56 14.79 20.89 1.14
CA VAL A 56 14.11 20.48 -0.10
C VAL A 56 13.01 21.47 -0.48
N ASP A 57 12.94 21.83 -1.76
CA ASP A 57 11.86 22.70 -2.26
C ASP A 57 10.56 21.90 -2.46
N LEU A 58 9.77 21.81 -1.38
CA LEU A 58 8.45 21.17 -1.39
C LEU A 58 7.44 21.87 -2.33
N SER A 59 7.75 23.06 -2.85
CA SER A 59 6.90 23.73 -3.84
C SER A 59 6.84 22.95 -5.16
N LEU A 60 7.89 22.17 -5.47
CA LEU A 60 7.97 21.30 -6.65
C LEU A 60 6.89 20.18 -6.62
N LEU A 61 6.46 19.76 -5.43
CA LEU A 61 5.35 18.83 -5.25
C LEU A 61 3.99 19.56 -5.40
N ARG A 62 3.54 19.72 -6.65
CA ARG A 62 2.31 20.47 -6.99
C ARG A 62 1.04 19.90 -6.35
N SER A 63 0.97 18.57 -6.18
CA SER A 63 -0.18 17.92 -5.57
C SER A 63 -0.14 18.04 -4.03
N SER A 64 -1.22 18.52 -3.44
CA SER A 64 -1.36 18.56 -1.98
C SER A 64 -1.26 17.16 -1.34
N PHE A 65 -1.75 16.12 -2.03
CA PHE A 65 -1.61 14.73 -1.61
C PHE A 65 -0.13 14.31 -1.56
N ALA A 66 0.56 14.33 -2.71
CA ALA A 66 2.00 14.07 -2.81
C ALA A 66 2.84 14.81 -1.73
N ARG A 67 2.59 16.11 -1.51
CA ARG A 67 3.30 16.88 -0.48
C ARG A 67 3.02 16.34 0.93
N ARG A 68 1.76 16.05 1.26
CA ARG A 68 1.41 15.48 2.57
C ARG A 68 2.02 14.09 2.75
N SER A 69 1.96 13.23 1.75
CA SER A 69 2.55 11.88 1.80
C SER A 69 4.06 11.93 1.99
N PHE A 70 4.77 12.78 1.22
CA PHE A 70 6.20 12.98 1.37
C PHE A 70 6.58 13.44 2.79
N LEU A 71 5.89 14.46 3.31
CA LEU A 71 6.12 14.95 4.68
C LEU A 71 5.81 13.88 5.73
N SER A 72 4.76 13.10 5.51
CA SER A 72 4.36 12.00 6.40
C SER A 72 5.43 10.91 6.49
N ASP A 73 5.98 10.54 5.33
CA ASP A 73 7.07 9.57 5.21
C ASP A 73 8.36 10.10 5.83
N MET A 74 8.72 11.34 5.52
CA MET A 74 9.88 12.04 6.08
C MET A 74 9.89 12.04 7.62
N VAL A 75 8.74 12.19 8.28
CA VAL A 75 8.66 12.11 9.76
C VAL A 75 8.43 10.70 10.29
N GLY A 76 8.33 9.68 9.44
CA GLY A 76 8.17 8.28 9.84
C GLY A 76 6.87 7.98 10.61
N ASN A 77 5.80 8.75 10.43
CA ASN A 77 4.65 8.78 11.35
C ASN A 77 3.61 7.65 11.18
N LEU A 78 3.93 6.52 10.55
CA LEU A 78 3.01 5.38 10.36
C LEU A 78 2.31 4.99 11.66
N GLU A 79 3.08 4.79 12.73
CA GLU A 79 2.55 4.39 14.04
C GLU A 79 1.57 5.41 14.61
N ALA A 80 1.91 6.70 14.55
CA ALA A 80 1.04 7.76 15.03
C ALA A 80 -0.29 7.79 14.25
N GLN A 81 -0.24 7.60 12.94
CA GLN A 81 -1.43 7.57 12.10
C GLN A 81 -2.31 6.35 12.36
N LEU A 82 -1.72 5.16 12.50
CA LEU A 82 -2.47 3.93 12.82
C LEU A 82 -3.08 4.01 14.22
N THR A 83 -2.32 4.49 15.21
CA THR A 83 -2.82 4.67 16.59
C THR A 83 -4.04 5.60 16.63
N ALA A 84 -4.02 6.68 15.85
CA ALA A 84 -5.11 7.65 15.79
C ALA A 84 -6.42 7.10 15.19
N VAL A 85 -6.35 6.00 14.43
CA VAL A 85 -7.50 5.41 13.73
C VAL A 85 -7.87 3.99 14.17
N ALA A 86 -7.03 3.36 15.00
CA ALA A 86 -7.16 1.95 15.36
C ALA A 86 -8.53 1.60 15.96
N SER A 87 -9.03 2.42 16.89
CA SER A 87 -10.29 2.15 17.62
C SER A 87 -11.53 2.10 16.74
N TYR A 88 -11.46 2.63 15.52
CA TYR A 88 -12.56 2.67 14.58
C TYR A 88 -12.22 2.06 13.21
N THR A 89 -11.04 1.48 13.05
CA THR A 89 -10.70 0.75 11.82
C THR A 89 -11.32 -0.63 11.88
N ASP A 90 -12.23 -0.90 10.96
CA ASP A 90 -12.87 -2.21 10.81
C ASP A 90 -12.04 -3.10 9.85
N LEU A 91 -11.34 -2.48 8.90
CA LEU A 91 -10.46 -3.14 7.93
C LEU A 91 -9.22 -2.27 7.64
N LEU A 92 -8.02 -2.85 7.78
CA LEU A 92 -6.76 -2.27 7.29
C LEU A 92 -6.38 -2.96 5.97
N LEU A 93 -6.44 -2.23 4.87
CA LEU A 93 -5.96 -2.70 3.57
C LEU A 93 -4.49 -2.32 3.40
N TRP A 94 -3.66 -3.30 3.10
CA TRP A 94 -2.23 -3.14 2.86
C TRP A 94 -1.82 -3.65 1.48
N ASP A 95 -0.93 -2.94 0.79
CA ASP A 95 -0.23 -3.43 -0.40
C ASP A 95 1.24 -2.95 -0.43
N LEU A 96 2.09 -3.69 -1.16
CA LEU A 96 3.54 -3.44 -1.19
C LEU A 96 4.01 -2.59 -2.38
N THR A 97 3.12 -2.06 -3.23
CA THR A 97 3.52 -1.40 -4.47
C THR A 97 4.33 -0.13 -4.23
N ASP A 98 4.14 0.54 -3.10
CA ASP A 98 4.94 1.73 -2.73
C ASP A 98 6.39 1.40 -2.33
N GLU A 99 6.71 0.13 -2.07
CA GLU A 99 8.10 -0.34 -1.86
C GLU A 99 8.90 -0.38 -3.18
N ARG A 100 8.23 -0.39 -4.35
CA ARG A 100 8.82 -0.70 -5.68
C ARG A 100 10.04 0.14 -6.08
N LEU A 101 10.16 1.36 -5.55
CA LEU A 101 11.23 2.29 -5.90
C LEU A 101 12.38 2.29 -4.88
N GLY A 102 12.28 1.47 -3.83
CA GLY A 102 13.23 1.40 -2.73
C GLY A 102 13.21 2.63 -1.82
N VAL A 103 14.25 2.76 -1.00
CA VAL A 103 14.38 3.84 -0.01
C VAL A 103 15.72 4.57 -0.17
N LEU A 104 15.77 5.80 0.34
CA LEU A 104 16.97 6.62 0.46
C LEU A 104 17.37 6.65 1.92
N GLU A 105 18.62 6.30 2.22
CA GLU A 105 19.22 6.54 3.53
C GLU A 105 19.84 7.94 3.55
N THR A 106 19.21 8.87 4.26
CA THR A 106 19.63 10.29 4.34
C THR A 106 20.76 10.52 5.35
N SER A 107 20.83 9.65 6.36
CA SER A 107 21.91 9.53 7.34
C SER A 107 21.79 8.15 8.00
N PRO A 108 22.82 7.62 8.68
CA PRO A 108 22.81 6.25 9.19
C PRO A 108 21.55 5.92 10.01
N GLY A 109 20.72 4.99 9.51
CA GLY A 109 19.48 4.56 10.18
C GLY A 109 18.26 5.48 10.00
N THR A 110 18.34 6.49 9.13
CA THR A 110 17.22 7.37 8.76
C THR A 110 16.87 7.16 7.30
N PHE A 111 15.59 6.95 6.99
CA PHE A 111 15.17 6.49 5.68
C PHE A 111 13.98 7.27 5.14
N LEU A 112 13.97 7.47 3.83
CA LEU A 112 12.90 8.12 3.09
C LEU A 112 12.51 7.23 1.91
N THR A 113 11.23 6.97 1.75
CA THR A 113 10.68 6.21 0.62
C THR A 113 10.83 7.01 -0.67
N ARG A 114 11.31 6.35 -1.73
CA ARG A 114 11.35 6.97 -3.07
C ARG A 114 9.94 6.98 -3.66
N SER A 115 9.33 8.15 -3.79
CA SER A 115 8.03 8.30 -4.43
C SER A 115 8.16 8.72 -5.90
N THR A 116 7.20 8.32 -6.74
CA THR A 116 7.17 8.72 -8.15
C THR A 116 7.04 10.23 -8.29
N GLU A 117 6.23 10.86 -7.45
CA GLU A 117 5.99 12.30 -7.48
C GLU A 117 7.26 13.10 -7.15
N ALA A 118 8.00 12.71 -6.11
CA ALA A 118 9.27 13.36 -5.76
C ALA A 118 10.38 13.08 -6.78
N LEU A 119 10.44 11.87 -7.35
CA LEU A 119 11.36 11.58 -8.46
C LEU A 119 11.06 12.45 -9.68
N THR A 120 9.79 12.54 -10.07
CA THR A 120 9.36 13.31 -11.25
C THR A 120 9.61 14.81 -11.07
N ALA A 121 9.48 15.29 -9.83
CA ALA A 121 9.74 16.68 -9.47
C ALA A 121 11.23 17.02 -9.33
N GLY A 122 12.14 16.04 -9.45
CA GLY A 122 13.57 16.25 -9.22
C GLY A 122 13.92 16.52 -7.75
N LEU A 123 13.03 16.19 -6.81
CA LEU A 123 13.18 16.56 -5.39
C LEU A 123 14.37 15.87 -4.71
N TYR A 124 14.81 14.74 -5.27
CA TYR A 124 15.97 13.99 -4.77
C TYR A 124 17.28 14.44 -5.42
N GLU A 125 17.25 15.36 -6.40
CA GLU A 125 18.46 15.86 -7.05
C GLU A 125 19.30 16.66 -6.04
N GLY A 126 20.55 16.25 -5.86
CA GLY A 126 21.46 16.89 -4.90
C GLY A 126 21.20 16.53 -3.43
N LEU A 127 20.19 15.71 -3.12
CA LEU A 127 20.00 15.20 -1.77
C LEU A 127 21.15 14.22 -1.44
N PRO A 128 21.94 14.46 -0.37
CA PRO A 128 23.05 13.59 0.01
C PRO A 128 22.51 12.32 0.68
N ALA A 129 21.98 11.40 -0.14
CA ALA A 129 21.39 10.16 0.34
C ALA A 129 21.90 8.95 -0.45
N ARG A 130 21.98 7.81 0.24
CA ARG A 130 22.36 6.53 -0.36
C ARG A 130 21.11 5.79 -0.81
N PHE A 131 21.06 5.38 -2.07
CA PHE A 131 19.94 4.61 -2.57
C PHE A 131 20.06 3.13 -2.17
N LEU A 132 18.99 2.61 -1.58
CA LEU A 132 18.79 1.21 -1.27
C LEU A 132 17.71 0.64 -2.19
N GLU A 133 18.15 -0.14 -3.16
CA GLU A 133 17.26 -0.74 -4.16
C GLU A 133 16.47 -1.92 -3.60
N LEU A 134 15.18 -1.96 -3.91
CA LEU A 134 14.29 -3.09 -3.58
C LEU A 134 14.86 -4.39 -4.17
N GLY A 135 14.82 -5.47 -3.40
CA GLY A 135 15.29 -6.80 -3.82
C GLY A 135 16.75 -7.09 -3.51
N THR A 136 17.54 -6.07 -3.15
CA THR A 136 18.91 -6.27 -2.67
C THR A 136 18.93 -6.95 -1.30
N ALA A 137 20.01 -7.67 -1.00
CA ALA A 137 20.19 -8.31 0.30
C ALA A 137 20.19 -7.28 1.45
N GLU A 138 20.76 -6.10 1.20
CA GLU A 138 20.78 -5.00 2.16
C GLU A 138 19.38 -4.45 2.43
N HIS A 139 18.58 -4.19 1.39
CA HIS A 139 17.21 -3.74 1.58
C HIS A 139 16.37 -4.78 2.32
N LEU A 140 16.51 -6.08 2.00
CA LEU A 140 15.80 -7.15 2.71
C LEU A 140 16.23 -7.24 4.18
N HIS A 141 17.52 -7.03 4.48
CA HIS A 141 18.04 -7.03 5.85
C HIS A 141 17.40 -5.93 6.72
N LEU A 142 17.09 -4.78 6.12
CA LEU A 142 16.38 -3.68 6.80
C LEU A 142 14.86 -3.91 6.85
N TRP A 143 14.30 -4.46 5.78
CA TRP A 143 12.85 -4.61 5.64
C TRP A 143 12.28 -5.69 6.55
N ARG A 144 12.94 -6.85 6.72
CA ARG A 144 12.42 -7.94 7.58
C ARG A 144 12.24 -7.50 9.05
N PRO A 145 13.21 -6.84 9.72
CA PRO A 145 12.99 -6.29 11.05
C PRO A 145 11.88 -5.23 11.09
N ALA A 146 11.71 -4.45 10.02
CA ALA A 146 10.64 -3.47 9.92
C ALA A 146 9.25 -4.12 9.82
N LEU A 147 9.11 -5.21 9.07
CA LEU A 147 7.92 -6.06 9.02
C LEU A 147 7.55 -6.58 10.41
N LEU A 148 8.51 -7.10 11.17
CA LEU A 148 8.26 -7.60 12.53
C LEU A 148 7.81 -6.47 13.48
N ARG A 149 8.39 -5.27 13.37
CA ARG A 149 7.94 -4.10 14.14
C ARG A 149 6.51 -3.69 13.76
N PHE A 150 6.19 -3.71 12.46
CA PHE A 150 4.86 -3.40 11.96
C PHE A 150 3.83 -4.42 12.45
N HIS A 151 4.11 -5.71 12.37
CA HIS A 151 3.24 -6.75 12.91
C HIS A 151 3.01 -6.59 14.41
N ALA A 152 4.06 -6.35 15.20
CA ALA A 152 3.93 -6.08 16.64
C ALA A 152 3.11 -4.82 16.95
N LEU A 153 3.21 -3.78 16.10
CA LEU A 153 2.36 -2.60 16.18
C LEU A 153 0.89 -2.95 15.91
N LEU A 154 0.60 -3.73 14.87
CA LEU A 154 -0.76 -4.17 14.55
C LEU A 154 -1.38 -5.01 15.67
N GLU A 155 -0.62 -5.93 16.27
CA GLU A 155 -1.04 -6.71 17.45
C GLU A 155 -1.40 -5.80 18.62
N ARG A 156 -0.53 -4.83 18.94
CA ARG A 156 -0.77 -3.86 20.02
C ARG A 156 -2.00 -2.98 19.79
N LEU A 157 -2.34 -2.71 18.53
CA LEU A 157 -3.49 -1.89 18.14
C LEU A 157 -4.78 -2.71 17.89
N ASP A 158 -4.76 -4.03 18.10
CA ASP A 158 -5.85 -4.95 17.74
C ASP A 158 -6.26 -4.87 16.24
N LEU A 159 -5.28 -4.59 15.38
CA LEU A 159 -5.46 -4.47 13.94
C LEU A 159 -4.99 -5.68 13.15
N ALA A 160 -4.16 -6.57 13.72
CA ALA A 160 -3.57 -7.68 12.98
C ALA A 160 -4.63 -8.58 12.30
N ARG A 161 -5.66 -8.99 13.06
CA ARG A 161 -6.78 -9.79 12.51
C ARG A 161 -7.68 -9.03 11.54
N ARG A 162 -7.61 -7.70 11.54
CA ARG A 162 -8.37 -6.81 10.65
C ARG A 162 -7.53 -6.34 9.46
N THR A 163 -6.29 -6.82 9.36
CA THR A 163 -5.38 -6.43 8.29
C THR A 163 -5.39 -7.48 7.19
N ILE A 164 -5.55 -7.02 5.95
CA ILE A 164 -5.45 -7.85 4.77
C ILE A 164 -4.38 -7.24 3.86
N LEU A 165 -3.32 -8.00 3.60
CA LEU A 165 -2.36 -7.72 2.55
C LEU A 165 -2.94 -8.17 1.21
N ILE A 166 -3.17 -7.23 0.31
CA ILE A 166 -3.58 -7.51 -1.07
C ILE A 166 -2.32 -7.80 -1.88
N ASN A 167 -2.16 -9.06 -2.29
CA ASN A 167 -1.07 -9.45 -3.18
C ASN A 167 -1.56 -9.51 -4.63
N VAL A 168 -1.12 -8.54 -5.43
CA VAL A 168 -1.37 -8.49 -6.87
C VAL A 168 -0.04 -8.33 -7.59
N PRO A 169 0.38 -9.33 -8.39
CA PRO A 169 1.51 -9.17 -9.29
C PRO A 169 1.25 -8.03 -10.28
N TRP A 170 2.31 -7.37 -10.73
CA TRP A 170 2.25 -6.47 -11.87
C TRP A 170 1.75 -7.21 -13.10
N ALA A 171 0.75 -6.64 -13.76
CA ALA A 171 0.21 -7.18 -14.98
C ALA A 171 1.28 -7.17 -16.07
N THR A 172 1.38 -8.28 -16.80
CA THR A 172 2.26 -8.42 -17.96
C THR A 172 1.57 -8.02 -19.27
N ARG A 173 0.24 -7.89 -19.23
CA ARG A 173 -0.60 -7.50 -20.36
C ARG A 173 -1.67 -6.48 -19.97
N THR A 174 -2.13 -5.73 -20.96
CA THR A 174 -3.22 -4.76 -20.83
C THR A 174 -4.54 -5.31 -21.34
N THR A 175 -5.63 -4.56 -21.16
CA THR A 175 -6.98 -4.88 -21.64
C THR A 175 -7.07 -4.99 -23.17
N SER A 176 -6.20 -4.29 -23.92
CA SER A 176 -6.05 -4.47 -25.37
C SER A 176 -5.18 -5.67 -25.78
N GLY A 177 -4.62 -6.42 -24.82
CA GLY A 177 -3.75 -7.57 -25.07
C GLY A 177 -2.29 -7.21 -25.36
N MET A 178 -1.92 -5.94 -25.21
CA MET A 178 -0.54 -5.47 -25.38
C MET A 178 0.30 -5.74 -24.14
N SER A 179 1.62 -5.81 -24.28
CA SER A 179 2.52 -5.85 -23.12
C SER A 179 2.45 -4.54 -22.33
N THR A 180 2.51 -4.63 -21.00
CA THR A 180 2.54 -3.44 -20.14
C THR A 180 3.85 -2.68 -20.29
N VAL A 181 3.78 -1.36 -20.12
CA VAL A 181 4.96 -0.49 -20.15
C VAL A 181 5.80 -0.68 -18.87
N PRO A 182 7.14 -0.61 -18.95
CA PRO A 182 7.98 -0.58 -17.77
C PRO A 182 7.68 0.63 -16.89
N SER A 183 7.76 0.46 -15.58
CA SER A 183 7.66 1.56 -14.61
C SER A 183 9.05 1.88 -14.09
N TRP A 184 9.55 3.09 -14.37
CA TRP A 184 10.89 3.54 -13.97
C TRP A 184 12.01 2.58 -14.41
N GLY A 185 11.87 2.01 -15.61
CA GLY A 185 12.84 1.08 -16.19
C GLY A 185 12.67 -0.39 -15.78
N GLN A 186 11.79 -0.70 -14.83
CA GLN A 186 11.51 -2.06 -14.39
C GLN A 186 10.33 -2.67 -15.14
N THR A 187 10.52 -3.86 -15.70
CA THR A 187 9.46 -4.65 -16.33
C THR A 187 8.57 -5.34 -15.29
N ALA A 188 7.35 -5.72 -15.66
CA ALA A 188 6.45 -6.49 -14.79
C ALA A 188 7.09 -7.80 -14.31
N MET A 189 7.83 -8.50 -15.19
CA MET A 189 8.48 -9.76 -14.83
C MET A 189 9.55 -9.57 -13.74
N GLU A 190 10.39 -8.55 -13.89
CA GLU A 190 11.44 -8.23 -12.91
C GLU A 190 10.84 -7.79 -11.57
N ALA A 191 9.83 -6.91 -11.62
CA ALA A 191 9.13 -6.45 -10.42
C ALA A 191 8.49 -7.61 -9.65
N ASN A 192 7.80 -8.50 -10.36
CA ASN A 192 7.16 -9.68 -9.77
C ASN A 192 8.19 -10.62 -9.15
N TRP A 193 9.29 -10.88 -9.84
CA TRP A 193 10.37 -11.72 -9.33
C TRP A 193 10.96 -11.17 -8.03
N VAL A 194 11.19 -9.85 -7.97
CA VAL A 194 11.69 -9.19 -6.77
C VAL A 194 10.68 -9.26 -5.62
N MET A 195 9.40 -8.99 -5.91
CA MET A 195 8.34 -8.89 -4.90
C MET A 195 8.04 -10.23 -4.23
N THR A 196 8.22 -11.37 -4.91
CA THR A 196 7.99 -12.72 -4.35
C THR A 196 8.68 -12.90 -2.99
N ARG A 197 9.94 -12.45 -2.84
CA ARG A 197 10.68 -12.59 -1.58
C ARG A 197 10.06 -11.80 -0.43
N TYR A 198 9.44 -10.66 -0.71
CA TYR A 198 8.80 -9.82 0.30
C TYR A 198 7.47 -10.43 0.75
N ILE A 199 6.68 -10.94 -0.19
CA ILE A 199 5.44 -11.67 0.12
C ILE A 199 5.74 -12.95 0.93
N GLU A 200 6.77 -13.70 0.55
CA GLU A 200 7.23 -14.88 1.30
C GLU A 200 7.62 -14.52 2.74
N LEU A 201 8.29 -13.38 2.96
CA LEU A 201 8.60 -12.90 4.30
C LEU A 201 7.34 -12.56 5.10
N VAL A 202 6.33 -11.91 4.51
CA VAL A 202 5.05 -11.67 5.21
C VAL A 202 4.41 -12.99 5.63
N TYR A 203 4.38 -13.97 4.73
CA TYR A 203 3.82 -15.29 5.00
C TYR A 203 4.58 -16.06 6.09
N GLN A 204 5.91 -15.97 6.12
CA GLN A 204 6.76 -16.70 7.07
C GLN A 204 6.80 -16.06 8.46
N GLU A 205 6.77 -14.73 8.53
CA GLU A 205 7.07 -13.98 9.76
C GLU A 205 5.83 -13.45 10.47
N THR A 206 4.66 -13.50 9.84
CA THR A 206 3.41 -12.96 10.37
C THR A 206 2.24 -13.92 10.17
N ASP A 207 1.16 -13.69 10.90
CA ASP A 207 -0.14 -14.36 10.71
C ASP A 207 -1.15 -13.48 9.96
N LEU A 208 -0.68 -12.41 9.30
CA LEU A 208 -1.54 -11.52 8.54
C LEU A 208 -2.18 -12.26 7.37
N ARG A 209 -3.45 -11.96 7.11
CA ARG A 209 -4.15 -12.54 5.96
C ARG A 209 -3.59 -11.94 4.68
N ILE A 210 -3.15 -12.81 3.77
CA ILE A 210 -2.74 -12.44 2.41
C ILE A 210 -3.87 -12.84 1.46
N LEU A 211 -4.42 -11.87 0.74
CA LEU A 211 -5.37 -12.09 -0.34
C LEU A 211 -4.62 -12.12 -1.67
N GLN A 212 -4.43 -13.33 -2.19
CA GLN A 212 -3.83 -13.55 -3.51
C GLN A 212 -4.88 -13.33 -4.61
N VAL A 213 -4.63 -12.40 -5.51
CA VAL A 213 -5.49 -12.22 -6.69
C VAL A 213 -5.18 -13.30 -7.74
N PRO A 214 -6.21 -13.93 -8.36
CA PRO A 214 -6.04 -14.88 -9.47
C PRO A 214 -5.38 -14.23 -10.68
N ASP A 215 -4.41 -14.93 -11.27
CA ASP A 215 -3.61 -14.45 -12.41
C ASP A 215 -4.47 -14.01 -13.61
N GLU A 216 -5.63 -14.65 -13.81
CA GLU A 216 -6.54 -14.34 -14.92
C GLU A 216 -7.12 -12.92 -14.81
N LEU A 217 -7.23 -12.39 -13.59
CA LEU A 217 -7.73 -11.04 -13.32
C LEU A 217 -6.63 -9.98 -13.37
N VAL A 218 -5.36 -10.38 -13.36
CA VAL A 218 -4.19 -9.49 -13.35
C VAL A 218 -3.96 -8.92 -14.75
N VAL A 219 -4.76 -7.92 -15.11
CA VAL A 219 -4.72 -7.21 -16.39
C VAL A 219 -4.70 -5.71 -16.14
N ALA A 220 -3.75 -5.00 -16.76
CA ALA A 220 -3.67 -3.55 -16.66
C ALA A 220 -4.73 -2.86 -17.54
N ASP A 221 -5.30 -1.77 -17.07
CA ASP A 221 -6.24 -0.97 -17.85
C ASP A 221 -5.51 0.10 -18.66
N ASP A 222 -5.62 0.02 -19.99
CA ASP A 222 -5.07 1.02 -20.92
C ASP A 222 -5.64 2.43 -20.68
N ALA A 223 -6.88 2.52 -20.14
CA ALA A 223 -7.58 3.78 -19.90
C ALA A 223 -7.66 4.15 -18.41
N HIS A 224 -6.76 3.60 -17.58
CA HIS A 224 -6.82 3.82 -16.14
C HIS A 224 -6.71 5.32 -15.78
N ARG A 225 -7.48 5.75 -14.78
CA ARG A 225 -7.57 7.15 -14.33
C ARG A 225 -6.23 7.76 -13.88
N TRP A 226 -5.26 6.92 -13.51
CA TRP A 226 -3.93 7.32 -13.05
C TRP A 226 -2.85 7.17 -14.15
N GLY A 227 -3.27 6.91 -15.39
CA GLY A 227 -2.40 6.65 -16.54
C GLY A 227 -2.03 5.17 -16.69
N ALA A 228 -1.36 4.81 -17.77
CA ALA A 228 -0.95 3.43 -18.01
C ALA A 228 0.22 3.02 -17.09
N ALA A 229 0.03 1.94 -16.32
CA ALA A 229 1.08 1.30 -15.52
C ALA A 229 0.72 -0.17 -15.28
N PRO A 230 1.69 -1.05 -15.03
CA PRO A 230 1.42 -2.47 -14.82
C PRO A 230 0.69 -2.79 -13.50
N PHE A 231 0.54 -1.82 -12.60
CA PHE A 231 -0.18 -1.92 -11.32
C PHE A 231 -1.48 -1.08 -11.30
N HIS A 232 -1.95 -0.65 -12.48
CA HIS A 232 -3.21 0.05 -12.68
C HIS A 232 -4.17 -0.90 -13.40
N TYR A 233 -4.98 -1.62 -12.63
CA TYR A 233 -5.68 -2.81 -13.10
C TYR A 233 -7.06 -2.51 -13.67
N ALA A 234 -7.61 -3.46 -14.42
CA ALA A 234 -9.00 -3.42 -14.87
C ALA A 234 -9.98 -3.49 -13.69
N GLY A 235 -11.15 -2.84 -13.85
CA GLY A 235 -12.20 -2.78 -12.81
C GLY A 235 -12.63 -4.14 -12.25
N SER A 236 -12.62 -5.19 -13.09
CA SER A 236 -12.96 -6.55 -12.68
C SER A 236 -12.09 -7.09 -11.54
N LEU A 237 -10.81 -6.70 -11.49
CA LEU A 237 -9.91 -7.07 -10.40
C LEU A 237 -10.39 -6.45 -9.09
N TYR A 238 -10.66 -5.14 -9.09
CA TYR A 238 -11.09 -4.43 -7.90
C TYR A 238 -12.45 -4.92 -7.38
N SER A 239 -13.40 -5.21 -8.28
CA SER A 239 -14.68 -5.81 -7.90
C SER A 239 -14.52 -7.20 -7.30
N TRP A 240 -13.66 -8.06 -7.87
CA TRP A 240 -13.39 -9.38 -7.30
C TRP A 240 -12.74 -9.29 -5.92
N VAL A 241 -11.76 -8.41 -5.74
CA VAL A 241 -11.14 -8.20 -4.43
C VAL A 241 -12.18 -7.73 -3.42
N ALA A 242 -13.06 -6.80 -3.79
CA ALA A 242 -14.13 -6.34 -2.91
C ALA A 242 -15.11 -7.46 -2.51
N ASP A 243 -15.46 -8.37 -3.44
CA ASP A 243 -16.29 -9.55 -3.13
C ASP A 243 -15.60 -10.43 -2.07
N GLU A 244 -14.31 -10.71 -2.21
CA GLU A 244 -13.53 -11.51 -1.26
C GLU A 244 -13.39 -10.83 0.11
N LEU A 245 -13.27 -9.50 0.14
CA LEU A 245 -13.26 -8.72 1.38
C LEU A 245 -14.61 -8.81 2.11
N GLU A 246 -15.73 -8.72 1.40
CA GLU A 246 -17.05 -8.86 2.01
C GLU A 246 -17.29 -10.28 2.56
N ILE A 247 -16.86 -11.31 1.84
CA ILE A 247 -16.88 -12.70 2.32
C ILE A 247 -16.01 -12.85 3.57
N ALA A 248 -14.84 -12.22 3.59
CA ALA A 248 -13.91 -12.25 4.72
C ALA A 248 -14.50 -11.62 5.99
N LEU A 249 -15.32 -10.57 5.83
CA LEU A 249 -15.86 -9.74 6.90
C LEU A 249 -17.27 -10.18 7.31
N ALA A 250 -17.93 -11.04 6.53
CA ALA A 250 -19.22 -11.61 6.88
C ALA A 250 -19.15 -12.34 8.24
N PRO A 251 -20.15 -12.17 9.13
CA PRO A 251 -20.21 -12.91 10.38
C PRO A 251 -20.17 -14.41 10.07
N ARG A 252 -19.19 -15.14 10.60
CA ARG A 252 -19.22 -16.60 10.54
C ARG A 252 -20.45 -17.06 11.30
N SER A 253 -21.50 -17.48 10.58
CA SER A 253 -22.65 -18.13 11.19
C SER A 253 -22.14 -19.39 11.89
N LEU A 254 -22.05 -19.34 13.21
CA LEU A 254 -21.91 -20.55 14.01
C LEU A 254 -23.16 -21.38 13.74
N ALA A 255 -23.01 -22.48 13.00
CA ALA A 255 -24.03 -23.50 12.97
C ALA A 255 -24.30 -23.93 14.42
N PRO A 256 -25.56 -24.06 14.86
CA PRO A 256 -25.84 -24.61 16.18
C PRO A 256 -25.23 -26.00 16.25
N ALA A 257 -24.40 -26.24 17.27
CA ALA A 257 -24.03 -27.60 17.61
C ALA A 257 -25.32 -28.38 17.89
N LEU A 258 -25.57 -29.41 17.08
CA LEU A 258 -26.60 -30.42 17.33
C LEU A 258 -26.13 -31.39 18.41
#